data_AF-A0A9D8DQM9-F1
#
_entry.id   AF-A0A9D8DQM9-F1
#
_cell.length_a   1.000
_cell.length_b   1.000
_cell.length_c   1.000
_cell.angle_alpha   90.00
_cell.angle_beta   90.00
_cell.angle_gamma   90.00
#
_symmetry.space_group_name_H-M   'P 1'
#
loop_
_entity.id
_entity.type
_entity.pdbx_description
1 polymer ?
#
loop_
_entity_poly.entity_id
_entity_poly.type
_entity_poly.pdbx_seq_one_letter_code
_entity_poly.pdbx_strand_id
1 'polypeptide(L)'
;MTGSPGSNSRSRLMTTNQGPRDRYRPKAARHLPVPPRESSRPELCDSRIDPDADVIVVGSGCAGLATALFCAWRGLSVILLEKAPEIGGTTRKSAFWTWVPNNGHLQDIGVEDVEEDFLRYC
;
A
#
# COMPACT_ATOMS: atom_id res chain seq x y z
N MET A 1 -68.35 26.70 1.94
CA MET A 1 -68.74 25.32 2.29
C MET A 1 -68.57 24.44 1.07
N THR A 2 -67.45 23.71 0.96
CA THR A 2 -67.25 22.70 -0.10
C THR A 2 -66.22 21.65 0.37
N GLY A 3 -66.65 20.38 0.42
CA GLY A 3 -65.83 19.20 0.14
C GLY A 3 -65.02 18.54 1.29
N SER A 4 -65.59 17.47 1.87
CA SER A 4 -64.85 16.24 2.28
C SER A 4 -64.93 15.22 1.12
N PRO A 5 -64.33 14.01 1.18
CA PRO A 5 -63.13 13.49 1.87
C PRO A 5 -62.15 12.82 0.86
N GLY A 6 -60.95 12.40 1.26
CA GLY A 6 -60.06 11.70 0.34
C GLY A 6 -58.84 11.06 0.99
N SER A 7 -59.03 9.84 1.50
CA SER A 7 -57.98 8.88 1.79
C SER A 7 -57.07 8.65 0.57
N ASN A 8 -55.75 8.68 0.74
CA ASN A 8 -54.97 7.46 0.61
C ASN A 8 -53.50 7.72 0.94
N SER A 9 -53.01 6.94 1.91
CA SER A 9 -51.60 6.72 2.20
C SER A 9 -50.85 6.34 0.94
N ARG A 10 -50.11 7.30 0.36
CA ARG A 10 -49.07 6.96 -0.62
C ARG A 10 -47.90 6.36 0.16
N SER A 11 -47.88 5.03 0.22
CA SER A 11 -46.66 4.26 0.45
C SER A 11 -45.57 4.82 -0.47
N ARG A 12 -44.63 5.55 0.10
CA ARG A 12 -43.45 6.03 -0.61
C ARG A 12 -42.59 4.79 -0.88
N LEU A 13 -42.89 4.12 -1.99
CA LEU A 13 -42.01 3.14 -2.62
C LEU A 13 -40.60 3.71 -2.59
N MET A 14 -39.68 2.97 -1.96
CA MET A 14 -38.25 3.18 -2.10
C MET A 14 -37.94 3.12 -3.59
N THR A 15 -37.85 4.29 -4.22
CA THR A 15 -37.33 4.40 -5.58
C THR A 15 -35.86 4.02 -5.49
N THR A 16 -35.52 2.83 -5.97
CA THR A 16 -34.14 2.46 -6.26
C THR A 16 -33.55 3.60 -7.08
N ASN A 17 -32.55 4.29 -6.54
CA ASN A 17 -31.85 5.37 -7.23
C ASN A 17 -31.02 4.76 -8.38
N GLN A 18 -31.71 4.36 -9.45
CA GLN A 18 -31.10 4.01 -10.73
C GLN A 18 -30.81 5.30 -11.49
N GLY A 19 -29.94 6.14 -10.91
CA GLY A 19 -29.24 7.15 -11.70
C GLY A 19 -28.38 6.43 -12.75
N PRO A 20 -28.16 7.03 -13.93
CA PRO A 20 -27.26 6.45 -14.92
C PRO A 20 -25.90 6.29 -14.24
N ARG A 21 -25.43 5.05 -14.11
CA ARG A 21 -24.05 4.78 -13.71
C ARG A 21 -23.19 5.44 -14.77
N ASP A 22 -22.69 6.63 -14.46
CA ASP A 22 -21.71 7.32 -15.28
C ASP A 22 -20.54 6.34 -15.38
N ARG A 23 -20.47 5.64 -16.52
CA ARG A 23 -19.42 4.66 -16.77
C ARG A 23 -18.17 5.49 -16.80
N TYR A 24 -17.40 5.44 -15.71
CA TYR A 24 -16.05 6.00 -15.67
C TYR A 24 -15.35 5.55 -16.96
N ARG A 25 -15.25 6.46 -17.92
CA ARG A 25 -14.51 6.23 -19.15
C ARG A 25 -13.08 6.56 -18.77
N PRO A 26 -12.20 5.57 -18.60
CA PRO A 26 -10.81 5.89 -18.35
C PRO A 26 -10.38 6.80 -19.49
N LYS A 27 -9.92 8.02 -19.16
CA LYS A 27 -9.18 8.82 -20.14
C LYS A 27 -8.05 7.88 -20.56
N ALA A 28 -8.06 7.45 -21.82
CA ALA A 28 -6.98 6.67 -22.38
C ALA A 28 -5.70 7.39 -21.96
N ALA A 29 -4.94 6.78 -21.05
CA ALA A 29 -3.73 7.37 -20.53
C ALA A 29 -2.84 7.49 -21.75
N ARG A 30 -2.76 8.70 -22.32
CA ARG A 30 -1.79 8.96 -23.37
C ARG A 30 -0.47 8.65 -22.71
N HIS A 31 0.19 7.60 -23.17
CA HIS A 31 1.55 7.26 -22.80
C HIS A 31 2.45 8.34 -23.39
N LEU A 32 2.33 9.56 -22.86
CA LEU A 32 3.26 10.63 -23.12
C LEU A 32 4.54 10.19 -22.42
N PRO A 33 5.69 10.14 -23.12
CA PRO A 33 6.96 9.89 -22.47
C PRO A 33 7.23 11.08 -21.54
N VAL A 34 6.78 10.98 -20.29
CA VAL A 34 7.23 11.86 -19.23
C VAL A 34 8.68 11.47 -19.00
N PRO A 35 9.65 12.35 -19.25
CA PRO A 35 11.04 12.03 -18.96
C PRO A 35 11.12 11.66 -17.47
N PRO A 36 11.85 10.60 -17.10
CA PRO A 36 12.10 10.30 -15.69
C PRO A 36 12.59 11.57 -15.01
N ARG A 37 12.06 11.86 -13.82
CA ARG A 37 12.63 12.93 -12.98
C ARG A 37 14.13 12.70 -12.89
N GLU A 38 14.92 13.76 -12.87
CA GLU A 38 16.37 13.64 -12.75
C GLU A 38 16.76 12.77 -11.53
N SER A 39 16.04 12.92 -10.42
CA SER A 39 16.14 12.09 -9.20
C SER A 39 15.67 10.63 -9.33
N SER A 40 15.21 10.23 -10.51
CA SER A 40 14.84 8.85 -10.85
C SER A 40 15.77 8.21 -11.87
N ARG A 41 16.82 8.91 -12.31
CA ARG A 41 17.93 8.26 -13.02
C ARG A 41 18.56 7.23 -12.08
N PRO A 42 18.68 5.95 -12.51
CA PRO A 42 19.40 4.96 -11.74
C PRO A 42 20.90 5.26 -11.80
N GLU A 43 21.59 5.01 -10.69
CA GLU A 43 23.04 4.86 -10.74
C GLU A 43 23.38 3.66 -11.63
N LEU A 44 24.34 3.87 -12.53
CA LEU A 44 24.78 2.81 -13.44
C LEU A 44 25.80 1.94 -12.70
N CYS A 45 25.46 0.67 -12.46
CA CYS A 45 26.47 -0.31 -12.06
C CYS A 45 27.13 -0.89 -13.31
N ASP A 46 28.45 -1.00 -13.30
CA ASP A 46 29.23 -1.58 -14.41
C ASP A 46 29.25 -3.13 -14.36
N SER A 47 28.71 -3.70 -13.28
CA SER A 47 28.58 -5.13 -13.07
C SER A 47 27.39 -5.69 -13.84
N ARG A 48 27.65 -6.69 -14.70
CA ARG A 48 26.61 -7.54 -15.28
C ARG A 48 26.01 -8.41 -14.18
N ILE A 49 24.71 -8.28 -13.97
CA ILE A 49 23.95 -9.17 -13.08
C ILE A 49 23.45 -10.33 -13.94
N ASP A 50 23.68 -11.56 -13.48
CA ASP A 50 23.02 -12.73 -14.04
C ASP A 50 21.51 -12.58 -13.80
N PRO A 51 20.65 -12.53 -14.82
CA PRO A 51 19.22 -12.33 -14.64
C PRO A 51 18.52 -13.54 -13.99
N ASP A 52 19.20 -14.68 -13.86
CA ASP A 52 18.59 -15.89 -13.33
C ASP A 52 18.54 -15.84 -11.79
N ALA A 53 17.34 -15.55 -11.27
CA ALA A 53 17.00 -15.67 -9.86
C ALA A 53 15.54 -16.09 -9.67
N ASP A 54 15.25 -16.75 -8.55
CA ASP A 54 13.89 -17.13 -8.17
C ASP A 54 13.05 -15.90 -7.80
N VAL A 55 13.68 -14.87 -7.23
CA VAL A 55 13.03 -13.64 -6.78
C VAL A 55 13.86 -12.41 -7.14
N ILE A 56 13.21 -11.41 -7.76
CA ILE A 56 13.77 -10.07 -7.97
C ILE A 56 13.02 -9.08 -7.08
N VAL A 57 13.73 -8.42 -6.19
CA VAL A 57 13.20 -7.38 -5.30
C VAL A 57 13.67 -6.01 -5.80
N VAL A 58 12.74 -5.08 -5.98
CA VAL A 58 13.05 -3.72 -6.47
C VAL A 58 12.84 -2.71 -5.35
N GLY A 59 13.93 -2.10 -4.91
CA GLY A 59 14.00 -1.11 -3.83
C GLY A 59 14.58 -1.69 -2.54
N SER A 60 15.54 -1.01 -1.94
CA SER A 60 16.25 -1.44 -0.72
C SER A 60 15.74 -0.75 0.57
N GLY A 61 14.46 -0.35 0.60
CA GLY A 61 13.80 0.13 1.82
C GLY A 61 13.52 -1.02 2.80
N CYS A 62 12.85 -0.73 3.93
CA CYS A 62 12.55 -1.75 4.94
C CYS A 62 11.84 -2.97 4.36
N ALA A 63 10.83 -2.76 3.50
CA ALA A 63 10.06 -3.83 2.88
C ALA A 63 10.92 -4.68 1.93
N GLY A 64 11.77 -4.04 1.12
CA GLY A 64 12.59 -4.75 0.15
C GLY A 64 13.69 -5.58 0.81
N LEU A 65 14.40 -5.00 1.80
CA LEU A 65 15.42 -5.74 2.56
C LEU A 65 14.80 -6.89 3.37
N ALA A 66 13.65 -6.66 4.01
CA ALA A 66 12.94 -7.73 4.73
C ALA A 66 12.49 -8.86 3.79
N THR A 67 11.97 -8.51 2.60
CA THR A 67 11.58 -9.49 1.58
C THR A 67 12.78 -10.30 1.09
N ALA A 68 13.87 -9.62 0.73
CA ALA A 68 15.08 -10.28 0.23
C ALA A 68 15.66 -11.24 1.29
N LEU A 69 15.73 -10.80 2.55
CA LEU A 69 16.18 -11.62 3.67
C LEU A 69 15.28 -12.85 3.85
N PHE A 70 13.96 -12.67 3.87
CA PHE A 70 13.03 -13.78 4.06
C PHE A 70 13.12 -14.81 2.93
N CYS A 71 13.18 -14.37 1.67
CA CYS A 71 13.33 -15.26 0.52
C CYS A 71 14.67 -16.02 0.56
N ALA A 72 15.78 -15.33 0.86
CA ALA A 72 17.08 -15.98 1.02
C ALA A 72 17.08 -16.99 2.18
N TRP A 73 16.41 -16.67 3.30
CA TRP A 73 16.26 -17.59 4.43
C TRP A 73 15.44 -18.84 4.08
N ARG A 74 14.53 -18.74 3.09
CA ARG A 74 13.81 -19.88 2.50
C ARG A 74 14.63 -20.66 1.47
N GLY A 75 15.88 -20.29 1.21
CA GLY A 75 16.78 -20.96 0.27
C GLY A 75 16.58 -20.55 -1.19
N LEU A 76 15.85 -19.47 -1.46
CA LEU A 76 15.67 -18.95 -2.82
C LEU A 76 16.85 -18.07 -3.23
N SER A 77 17.20 -18.10 -4.52
CA SER A 77 18.12 -17.12 -5.11
C SER A 77 17.40 -15.77 -5.26
N VAL A 78 18.04 -14.68 -4.82
CA VAL A 78 17.44 -13.35 -4.77
C VAL A 78 18.36 -12.31 -5.37
N ILE A 79 17.81 -11.47 -6.27
CA ILE A 79 18.44 -10.24 -6.73
C ILE A 79 17.70 -9.06 -6.11
N LEU A 80 18.42 -8.21 -5.37
CA LEU A 80 17.89 -6.95 -4.83
C LEU A 80 18.45 -5.77 -5.62
N LEU A 81 17.57 -4.97 -6.20
CA LEU A 81 17.92 -3.79 -6.99
C LEU A 81 17.64 -2.51 -6.20
N GLU A 82 18.59 -1.57 -6.21
CA GLU A 82 18.41 -0.21 -5.69
C GLU A 82 18.90 0.78 -6.75
N LYS A 83 18.14 1.85 -6.96
CA LYS A 83 18.51 2.89 -7.94
C LYS A 83 19.49 3.90 -7.37
N ALA A 84 19.43 4.13 -6.05
CA ALA A 84 20.24 5.10 -5.35
C ALA A 84 21.67 4.57 -5.13
N PRO A 85 22.66 5.45 -4.94
CA PRO A 85 24.03 5.04 -4.64
C PRO A 85 24.16 4.31 -3.28
N GLU A 86 23.14 4.43 -2.43
CA GLU A 86 23.13 3.86 -1.10
C GLU A 86 21.77 3.23 -0.80
N ILE A 87 21.79 2.16 0.01
CA ILE A 87 20.57 1.45 0.40
C ILE A 87 19.72 2.24 1.42
N GLY A 88 18.47 1.79 1.61
CA GLY A 88 17.63 2.18 2.72
C GLY A 88 16.58 3.24 2.41
N GLY A 89 16.63 3.94 1.28
CA GLY A 89 15.56 4.84 0.84
C GLY A 89 15.02 5.79 1.94
N THR A 90 13.71 5.83 2.14
CA THR A 90 13.07 6.59 3.23
C THR A 90 13.30 5.97 4.61
N THR A 91 13.48 4.65 4.66
CA THR A 91 13.79 3.92 5.88
C THR A 91 15.08 4.44 6.53
N ARG A 92 16.11 4.77 5.76
CA ARG A 92 17.34 5.40 6.28
C ARG A 92 17.12 6.77 6.93
N LYS A 93 16.10 7.50 6.48
CA LYS A 93 15.72 8.81 7.04
C LYS A 93 14.84 8.67 8.28
N SER A 94 14.12 7.56 8.40
CA SER A 94 13.40 7.23 9.62
C SER A 94 14.42 6.85 10.70
N ALA A 95 14.18 7.22 11.95
CA ALA A 95 14.97 6.73 13.08
C ALA A 95 14.67 5.25 13.41
N PHE A 96 14.13 4.49 12.43
CA PHE A 96 13.75 3.08 12.53
C PHE A 96 12.77 2.75 13.68
N TRP A 97 12.01 3.73 14.14
CA TRP A 97 10.92 3.46 15.09
C TRP A 97 9.80 2.73 14.36
N THR A 98 9.60 1.48 14.73
CA THR A 98 8.43 0.70 14.35
C THR A 98 7.59 0.49 15.60
N TRP A 99 6.29 0.63 15.44
CA TRP A 99 5.36 0.24 16.49
C TRP A 99 4.97 -1.21 16.26
N VAL A 100 5.26 -2.05 17.25
CA VAL A 100 4.87 -3.46 17.29
C VAL A 100 3.88 -3.61 18.43
N PRO A 101 2.56 -3.61 18.17
CA PRO A 101 1.58 -3.73 19.23
C PRO A 101 1.66 -5.11 19.90
N ASN A 102 1.30 -5.15 21.18
CA ASN A 102 1.20 -6.36 22.00
C ASN A 102 2.47 -7.24 21.95
N ASN A 103 3.65 -6.61 21.96
CA ASN A 103 4.92 -7.32 21.98
C ASN A 103 5.27 -7.81 23.40
N GLY A 104 6.13 -8.83 23.48
CA GLY A 104 6.53 -9.45 24.76
C GLY A 104 7.13 -8.47 25.77
N HIS A 105 7.84 -7.43 25.33
CA HIS A 105 8.40 -6.43 26.25
C HIS A 105 7.32 -5.63 26.97
N LEU A 106 6.19 -5.33 26.31
CA LEU A 106 5.04 -4.70 26.95
C LEU A 106 4.39 -5.64 27.97
N GLN A 107 4.26 -6.92 27.61
CA GLN A 107 3.72 -7.94 28.50
C GLN A 107 4.60 -8.15 29.75
N ASP A 108 5.93 -8.15 29.58
CA ASP A 108 6.90 -8.31 30.67
C ASP A 108 6.83 -7.18 31.71
N ILE A 109 6.46 -5.96 31.28
CA ILE A 109 6.28 -4.81 32.18
C ILE A 109 4.83 -4.61 32.64
N GLY A 110 3.93 -5.56 32.31
CA GLY A 110 2.52 -5.52 32.69
C GLY A 110 1.71 -4.42 31.99
N VAL A 111 2.17 -3.93 30.84
CA VAL A 111 1.41 -2.98 30.01
C VAL A 111 0.43 -3.77 29.15
N GLU A 112 -0.85 -3.45 29.34
CA GLU A 112 -1.94 -4.00 28.54
C GLU A 112 -2.08 -3.21 27.22
N ASP A 113 -2.05 -3.92 26.10
CA ASP A 113 -2.17 -3.37 24.75
C ASP A 113 -3.19 -4.22 23.97
N VAL A 114 -4.47 -3.87 24.12
CA VAL A 114 -5.59 -4.66 23.59
C VAL A 114 -5.72 -4.53 22.07
N GLU A 115 -6.11 -5.63 21.42
CA GLU A 115 -6.22 -5.72 19.96
C GLU A 115 -7.08 -4.64 19.33
N GLU A 116 -8.24 -4.37 19.93
CA GLU A 116 -9.14 -3.33 19.46
C GLU A 116 -8.53 -1.93 19.49
N ASP A 117 -7.67 -1.63 20.47
CA ASP A 117 -7.03 -0.32 20.57
C ASP A 117 -5.97 -0.15 19.51
N PHE A 118 -5.11 -1.15 19.28
CA PHE A 118 -4.09 -0.98 18.26
C PHE A 118 -4.62 -1.07 16.83
N LEU A 119 -5.64 -1.90 16.57
CA LEU A 119 -6.30 -1.95 15.26
C LEU A 119 -7.00 -0.63 14.88
N ARG A 120 -7.33 0.23 15.85
CA ARG A 120 -7.90 1.56 15.58
C ARG A 120 -6.89 2.50 14.90
N TYR A 121 -5.59 2.30 15.07
CA TYR A 121 -4.54 3.22 14.62
C TYR A 121 -3.69 2.68 13.46
N CYS A 122 -3.96 1.45 12.99
CA CYS A 122 -3.37 0.84 11.80
C CYS A 122 -4.26 1.02 10.56
#